data_AF-A0A377QAM1-F1
#
_entry.id   AF-A0A377QAM1-F1
#
_cell.length_a   1.000
_cell.length_b   1.000
_cell.length_c   1.000
_cell.angle_alpha   90.00
_cell.angle_beta   90.00
_cell.angle_gamma   90.00
#
_symmetry.space_group_name_H-M   'P 1'
#
loop_
_entity.id
_entity.type
_entity.pdbx_description
1 polymer ?
#
loop_
_entity_poly.entity_id
_entity_poly.type
_entity_poly.pdbx_seq_one_letter_code
_entity_poly.pdbx_strand_id
1 'polypeptide(L)'
;MHEPKDSLGKAVSVGARVRLLLAAPELINGLPESDQTAIQSVVGNVMVVEEFDQYGHAELMFNDEQGQIHFIWVKPSDLEVLS
;
A
#
# COMPACT_ATOMS: atom_id res chain seq x y z
N MET A 1 13.78 16.49 2.48
CA MET A 1 13.14 15.19 2.20
C MET A 1 12.56 15.26 0.80
N HIS A 2 12.79 14.25 -0.04
CA HIS A 2 12.13 14.19 -1.34
C HIS A 2 10.65 13.83 -1.14
N GLU A 3 9.78 14.47 -1.90
CA GLU A 3 8.34 14.20 -1.90
C GLU A 3 8.09 12.75 -2.38
N PRO A 4 7.26 11.95 -1.67
CA PRO A 4 6.94 10.59 -2.08
C PRO A 4 6.22 10.62 -3.43
N LYS A 5 6.66 9.80 -4.39
CA LYS A 5 6.09 9.77 -5.74
C LYS A 5 5.60 8.39 -6.12
N ASP A 6 4.44 8.34 -6.75
CA ASP A 6 3.85 7.12 -7.27
C ASP A 6 4.62 6.57 -8.47
N SER A 7 4.19 5.43 -9.01
CA SER A 7 4.77 4.81 -10.21
C SER A 7 4.81 5.71 -11.45
N LEU A 8 4.00 6.77 -11.49
CA LEU A 8 3.89 7.72 -12.59
C LEU A 8 4.55 9.07 -12.28
N GLY A 9 5.21 9.19 -11.12
CA GLY A 9 5.87 10.42 -10.68
C GLY A 9 4.94 11.46 -10.05
N LYS A 10 3.67 11.13 -9.80
CA LYS A 10 2.72 12.00 -9.08
C LYS A 10 3.01 11.98 -7.59
N ALA A 11 2.84 13.11 -6.92
CA ALA A 11 2.99 13.18 -5.48
C ALA A 11 1.93 12.33 -4.77
N VAL A 12 2.37 11.51 -3.81
CA VAL A 12 1.50 10.76 -2.90
C VAL A 12 1.41 11.54 -1.59
N SER A 13 0.18 11.72 -1.08
CA SER A 13 -0.09 12.44 0.16
C SER A 13 -1.11 11.70 1.00
N VAL A 14 -1.15 12.00 2.31
CA VAL A 14 -2.16 11.48 3.22
C VAL A 14 -3.56 11.88 2.72
N GLY A 15 -4.50 10.94 2.75
CA GLY A 15 -5.84 11.10 2.22
C GLY A 15 -5.95 10.85 0.70
N ALA A 16 -4.84 10.64 -0.01
CA ALA A 16 -4.89 10.30 -1.43
C ALA A 16 -5.53 8.92 -1.65
N ARG A 17 -6.37 8.82 -2.67
CA ARG A 17 -6.87 7.54 -3.17
C ARG A 17 -5.82 6.94 -4.10
N VAL A 18 -5.34 5.76 -3.74
CA VAL A 18 -4.27 5.08 -4.47
C VAL A 18 -4.67 3.67 -4.83
N ARG A 19 -4.21 3.19 -5.97
CA ARG A 19 -4.26 1.78 -6.33
C ARG A 19 -2.95 1.11 -5.96
N LEU A 20 -3.00 0.00 -5.23
CA LEU A 20 -1.82 -0.85 -5.03
C LEU A 20 -1.55 -1.63 -6.32
N LEU A 21 -0.42 -1.40 -6.95
CA LEU A 21 -0.07 -2.06 -8.22
C LEU A 21 0.59 -3.42 -8.02
N LEU A 22 1.34 -3.56 -6.92
CA LEU A 22 2.14 -4.74 -6.65
C LEU A 22 2.26 -4.98 -5.14
N ALA A 23 2.14 -6.24 -4.73
CA ALA A 23 2.62 -6.71 -3.43
C ALA A 23 4.08 -7.15 -3.59
N ALA A 24 5.02 -6.25 -3.29
CA ALA A 24 6.45 -6.52 -3.48
C ALA A 24 6.91 -7.72 -2.62
N PRO A 25 7.86 -8.56 -3.07
CA PRO A 25 8.33 -9.69 -2.28
C PRO A 25 8.79 -9.32 -0.86
N GLU A 26 9.43 -8.17 -0.69
CA GLU A 26 9.83 -7.63 0.62
C GLU A 26 8.66 -7.32 1.57
N LEU A 27 7.46 -7.09 1.02
CA LEU A 27 6.24 -6.86 1.81
C LEU A 27 5.66 -8.17 2.34
N ILE A 28 5.77 -9.25 1.57
CA ILE A 28 5.08 -10.52 1.85
C ILE A 28 5.99 -11.62 2.42
N ASN A 29 7.28 -11.58 2.10
CA ASN A 29 8.22 -12.64 2.48
C ASN A 29 8.41 -12.66 4.00
N GLY A 30 8.16 -13.82 4.61
CA GLY A 30 8.30 -14.03 6.06
C GLY A 30 7.02 -13.74 6.84
N LEU A 31 5.94 -13.31 6.19
CA LEU A 31 4.61 -13.23 6.80
C LEU A 31 3.92 -14.61 6.84
N PRO A 32 2.97 -14.83 7.75
CA PRO A 32 2.06 -15.97 7.70
C PRO A 32 1.35 -16.09 6.34
N GLU A 33 1.05 -17.31 5.90
CA GLU A 33 0.38 -17.56 4.61
C GLU A 33 -0.97 -16.83 4.48
N SER A 34 -1.69 -16.66 5.60
CA SER A 34 -2.94 -15.89 5.67
C SER A 34 -2.72 -14.44 5.27
N ASP A 35 -1.68 -13.81 5.79
CA ASP A 35 -1.41 -12.38 5.60
C ASP A 35 -0.86 -12.15 4.19
N GLN A 36 -0.02 -13.07 3.69
CA GLN A 36 0.41 -13.05 2.30
C GLN A 36 -0.78 -13.10 1.34
N THR A 37 -1.74 -14.00 1.62
CA THR A 37 -2.96 -14.14 0.82
C THR A 37 -3.82 -12.88 0.89
N ALA A 38 -4.00 -12.32 2.08
CA ALA A 38 -4.77 -11.09 2.29
C ALA A 38 -4.16 -9.88 1.56
N ILE A 39 -2.84 -9.73 1.58
CA ILE A 39 -2.15 -8.64 0.87
C ILE A 39 -2.24 -8.84 -0.64
N GLN A 40 -2.06 -10.07 -1.12
CA GLN A 40 -2.16 -10.39 -2.54
C GLN A 40 -3.57 -10.13 -3.09
N SER A 41 -4.62 -10.40 -2.31
CA SER A 41 -6.01 -10.20 -2.74
C SER A 41 -6.40 -8.74 -2.92
N VAL A 42 -5.65 -7.80 -2.33
CA VAL A 42 -5.91 -6.35 -2.46
C VAL A 42 -5.03 -5.65 -3.50
N VAL A 43 -4.17 -6.39 -4.20
CA VAL A 43 -3.47 -5.85 -5.39
C VAL A 43 -4.51 -5.48 -6.45
N GLY A 44 -4.42 -4.25 -6.96
CA GLY A 44 -5.37 -3.65 -7.88
C GLY A 44 -6.53 -2.90 -7.21
N ASN A 45 -6.74 -3.10 -5.90
CA ASN A 45 -7.78 -2.38 -5.16
C ASN A 45 -7.37 -0.92 -4.88
N VAL A 46 -8.38 -0.09 -4.66
CA VAL A 46 -8.22 1.32 -4.30
C VAL A 46 -8.32 1.48 -2.79
N MET A 47 -7.29 2.07 -2.19
CA MET A 47 -7.16 2.33 -0.75
C MET A 47 -6.85 3.80 -0.53
N VAL A 48 -6.90 4.22 0.74
CA VAL A 48 -6.51 5.57 1.18
C VAL A 48 -5.17 5.48 1.88
N VAL A 49 -4.30 6.46 1.62
CA VAL A 49 -3.05 6.63 2.37
C VAL A 49 -3.39 7.24 3.72
N GLU A 50 -3.12 6.50 4.80
CA GLU A 50 -3.40 6.95 6.16
C GLU A 50 -2.24 7.77 6.72
N GLU A 51 -1.01 7.25 6.64
CA GLU A 51 0.19 7.88 7.18
C GLU A 51 1.44 7.57 6.33
N PHE A 52 2.57 8.17 6.70
CA PHE A 52 3.89 7.81 6.17
C PHE A 52 4.86 7.51 7.31
N ASP A 53 5.69 6.48 7.13
CA ASP A 53 6.75 6.17 8.09
C ASP A 53 7.98 7.10 7.90
N GLN A 54 8.96 6.95 8.77
CA GLN A 54 10.22 7.71 8.71
C GLN A 54 11.08 7.45 7.46
N TYR A 55 10.75 6.42 6.67
CA TYR A 55 11.43 6.06 5.42
C TYR A 55 10.64 6.51 4.18
N GLY A 56 9.43 7.04 4.37
CA GLY A 56 8.55 7.50 3.29
C GLY A 56 7.68 6.40 2.68
N HIS A 57 7.52 5.26 3.35
CA HIS A 57 6.50 4.27 2.96
C HIS A 57 5.12 4.77 3.35
N ALA A 58 4.14 4.54 2.48
CA ALA A 58 2.75 4.88 2.72
C ALA A 58 2.06 3.75 3.50
N GLU A 59 1.30 4.09 4.54
CA GLU A 59 0.41 3.15 5.20
C GLU A 59 -0.89 3.02 4.40
N LEU A 60 -1.28 1.78 4.11
CA LEU A 60 -2.59 1.44 3.58
C LEU A 60 -3.34 0.56 4.56
N MET A 61 -4.61 0.87 4.79
CA MET A 61 -5.54 0.05 5.55
C MET A 61 -6.51 -0.66 4.60
N PHE A 62 -6.73 -1.96 4.82
CA PHE A 62 -7.73 -2.74 4.09
C PHE A 62 -8.37 -3.81 4.98
N ASN A 63 -9.52 -4.32 4.54
CA ASN A 63 -10.15 -5.49 5.14
C ASN A 63 -9.90 -6.71 4.25
N ASP A 64 -9.57 -7.85 4.85
CA ASP A 64 -9.56 -9.11 4.13
C ASP A 64 -10.99 -9.68 3.91
N GLU A 65 -11.08 -10.84 3.29
CA GLU A 65 -12.36 -11.51 2.98
C GLU A 65 -13.16 -11.90 4.24
N GLN A 66 -12.50 -11.99 5.40
CA GLN A 66 -13.13 -12.31 6.68
C GLN A 66 -13.53 -11.04 7.46
N GLY A 67 -13.25 -9.86 6.91
CA GLY A 67 -13.51 -8.57 7.54
C GLY A 67 -12.46 -8.19 8.59
N GLN A 68 -11.32 -8.87 8.63
CA GLN A 68 -10.21 -8.49 9.50
C GLN A 68 -9.46 -7.29 8.89
N ILE A 69 -9.16 -6.30 9.72
CA ILE A 69 -8.41 -5.11 9.33
C ILE A 69 -6.92 -5.44 9.30
N HIS A 70 -6.26 -5.06 8.20
CA HIS A 70 -4.83 -5.17 7.98
C HIS A 70 -4.24 -3.79 7.65
N PHE A 71 -2.99 -3.60 8.05
CA PHE A 71 -2.18 -2.41 7.75
C PHE A 71 -0.89 -2.84 7.08
N ILE A 72 -0.53 -2.18 5.98
CA ILE A 72 0.72 -2.42 5.24
C ILE A 72 1.46 -1.13 4.97
N TRP A 73 2.79 -1.19 5.01
CA TRP A 73 3.68 -0.10 4.65
C TRP A 73 4.30 -0.38 3.30
N VAL A 74 3.97 0.42 2.29
CA VAL A 74 4.36 0.17 0.91
C VAL A 74 5.17 1.32 0.33
N LYS A 75 6.05 1.01 -0.62
CA LYS A 75 6.79 2.06 -1.33
C LYS A 75 5.81 2.85 -2.19
N PRO A 76 5.90 4.19 -2.22
CA PRO A 76 5.12 5.01 -3.12
C PRO A 76 5.20 4.55 -4.59
N SER A 77 6.36 4.05 -5.03
CA SER A 77 6.55 3.51 -6.38
C SER A 77 5.66 2.31 -6.73
N ASP A 78 5.11 1.62 -5.73
CA ASP A 78 4.21 0.47 -5.92
C ASP A 78 2.73 0.92 -6.01
N LEU A 79 2.49 2.23 -6.00
CA LEU A 79 1.17 2.86 -6.05
C LEU A 79 0.91 3.58 -7.37
N GLU A 80 -0.37 3.81 -7.63
CA GLU A 80 -0.88 4.75 -8.62
C GLU A 80 -1.89 5.69 -7.95
N VAL A 81 -1.64 7.00 -8.00
CA VAL A 81 -2.57 8.02 -7.49
C VAL A 81 -3.72 8.21 -8.47
N LEU A 82 -4.92 8.04 -7.94
CA LEU A 82 -6.18 8.27 -8.64
C LEU A 82 -6.65 9.69 -8.34
N SER A 83 -6.36 10.60 -9.27
CA SER A 83 -6.82 12.00 -9.27
C SER A 83 -8.32 12.12 -9.51
#